data_AF-A0A519RUL8-F1
#
_entry.id   AF-A0A519RUL8-F1
#
_cell.length_a   1.000
_cell.length_b   1.000
_cell.length_c   1.000
_cell.angle_alpha   90.00
_cell.angle_beta   90.00
_cell.angle_gamma   90.00
#
_symmetry.space_group_name_H-M   'P 1'
#
loop_
_entity.id
_entity.type
_entity.pdbx_description
1 polymer ?
#
loop_
_entity_poly.entity_id
_entity_poly.type
_entity_poly.pdbx_seq_one_letter_code
_entity_poly.pdbx_strand_id
1 'polypeptide(L)'
;MNENLFYQAVNSKAKENGINPILLLAGIEALYTFKDTPLNQINYDFLDSLIITIFTLRIGDQFHTIAEENLKSTTTDVQLAAIEELTELTPQIIEHSGNRFLQSFAKVVNGKTVIRKYHEKALEAAAIEVKKAQDYFQDKSIGAIVMEVCRNQVGGKIDLTAVFG
;
A
#
# COMPACT_ATOMS: atom_id res chain seq x y z
N MET A 1 21.50 -6.44 5.05
CA MET A 1 20.57 -6.55 3.90
C MET A 1 21.07 -5.84 2.63
N ASN A 2 21.08 -6.54 1.48
CA ASN A 2 21.27 -5.94 0.16
C ASN A 2 19.90 -5.63 -0.45
N GLU A 3 19.52 -4.35 -0.52
CA GLU A 3 18.18 -3.91 -0.93
C GLU A 3 17.78 -4.40 -2.33
N ASN A 4 18.72 -4.44 -3.28
CA ASN A 4 18.42 -4.91 -4.63
C ASN A 4 18.06 -6.40 -4.67
N LEU A 5 18.76 -7.22 -3.88
CA LEU A 5 18.45 -8.64 -3.76
C LEU A 5 17.10 -8.86 -3.08
N PHE A 6 16.78 -8.04 -2.07
CA PHE A 6 15.49 -8.07 -1.40
C PHE A 6 14.34 -7.73 -2.38
N TYR A 7 14.45 -6.65 -3.15
CA TYR A 7 13.43 -6.29 -4.15
C TYR A 7 13.27 -7.36 -5.25
N GLN A 8 14.36 -7.99 -5.69
CA GLN A 8 14.30 -9.09 -6.64
C GLN A 8 13.57 -10.32 -6.05
N ALA A 9 13.82 -10.65 -4.79
CA ALA A 9 13.14 -11.73 -4.10
C ALA A 9 11.64 -11.45 -3.95
N VAL A 10 11.27 -10.23 -3.54
CA VAL A 10 9.86 -9.80 -3.45
C VAL A 10 9.17 -9.88 -4.80
N ASN A 11 9.79 -9.36 -5.86
CA ASN A 11 9.22 -9.41 -7.22
C ASN A 11 9.02 -10.85 -7.71
N SER A 12 10.01 -11.71 -7.50
CA SER A 12 9.92 -13.11 -7.89
C SER A 12 8.79 -13.81 -7.14
N LYS A 13 8.71 -13.60 -5.82
CA LYS A 13 7.69 -14.20 -4.98
C LYS A 13 6.28 -13.73 -5.31
N ALA A 14 6.14 -12.43 -5.55
CA ALA A 14 4.88 -11.83 -5.95
C ALA A 14 4.35 -12.45 -7.25
N LYS A 15 5.24 -12.61 -8.24
CA LYS A 15 4.94 -13.25 -9.51
C LYS A 15 4.54 -14.71 -9.37
N GLU A 16 5.25 -15.49 -8.53
CA GLU A 16 4.91 -16.89 -8.24
C GLU A 16 3.51 -17.04 -7.63
N ASN A 17 3.07 -16.05 -6.86
CA ASN A 17 1.85 -16.09 -6.07
C ASN A 17 0.71 -15.27 -6.69
N GLY A 18 0.88 -14.74 -7.90
CA GLY A 18 -0.14 -13.95 -8.58
C GLY A 18 -0.55 -12.66 -7.85
N ILE A 19 0.31 -12.14 -6.97
CA ILE A 19 0.07 -10.91 -6.20
C ILE A 19 0.90 -9.75 -6.76
N ASN A 20 0.37 -8.53 -6.64
CA ASN A 20 1.11 -7.34 -7.02
C ASN A 20 2.38 -7.21 -6.14
N PRO A 21 3.58 -6.98 -6.73
CA PRO A 21 4.82 -6.90 -5.97
C PRO A 21 4.87 -5.73 -4.99
N ILE A 22 4.25 -4.60 -5.32
CA ILE A 22 4.18 -3.43 -4.44
C ILE A 22 3.23 -3.73 -3.27
N LEU A 23 2.15 -4.49 -3.50
CA LEU A 23 1.26 -4.96 -2.45
C LEU A 23 1.96 -5.93 -1.50
N LEU A 24 2.74 -6.87 -2.03
CA LEU A 24 3.54 -7.79 -1.19
C LEU A 24 4.59 -7.04 -0.37
N LEU A 25 5.27 -6.07 -0.98
CA LEU A 25 6.22 -5.20 -0.28
C LEU A 25 5.55 -4.44 0.88
N ALA A 26 4.41 -3.78 0.61
CA ALA A 26 3.62 -3.09 1.64
C ALA A 26 3.17 -4.05 2.75
N GLY A 27 2.82 -5.28 2.37
CA GLY A 27 2.55 -6.39 3.27
C GLY A 27 3.69 -6.69 4.24
N ILE A 28 4.90 -6.87 3.71
CA ILE A 28 6.11 -7.16 4.47
C ILE A 28 6.44 -6.01 5.43
N GLU A 29 6.30 -4.75 4.98
CA GLU A 29 6.54 -3.56 5.81
C GLU A 29 5.53 -3.45 6.96
N ALA A 30 4.25 -3.71 6.68
CA ALA A 30 3.23 -3.75 7.71
C ALA A 30 3.54 -4.84 8.74
N LEU A 31 3.87 -6.06 8.29
CA LEU A 31 4.25 -7.17 9.17
C LEU A 31 5.48 -6.85 10.03
N TYR A 32 6.45 -6.11 9.49
CA TYR A 32 7.63 -5.69 10.26
C TYR A 32 7.26 -4.79 11.45
N THR A 33 6.17 -4.02 11.35
CA THR A 33 5.63 -3.24 12.48
C THR A 33 5.19 -4.13 13.64
N PHE A 34 4.86 -5.41 13.37
CA PHE A 34 4.46 -6.41 14.36
C PHE A 34 5.57 -7.43 14.66
N LYS A 35 6.83 -7.17 14.29
CA LYS A 35 7.93 -8.15 14.43
C LYS A 35 8.10 -8.70 15.85
N ASP A 36 7.75 -7.90 16.86
CA ASP A 36 7.86 -8.26 18.28
C ASP A 36 6.53 -8.75 18.87
N THR A 37 5.48 -8.87 18.05
CA THR A 37 4.13 -9.30 18.45
C THR A 37 3.89 -10.76 18.07
N PRO A 38 3.45 -11.62 19.01
CA PRO A 38 3.03 -12.98 18.67
C PRO A 38 1.91 -13.00 17.61
N LEU A 39 1.99 -13.89 16.62
CA LEU A 39 1.06 -13.93 15.48
C LEU A 39 -0.42 -14.08 15.88
N ASN A 40 -0.69 -14.80 16.97
CA ASN A 40 -2.05 -14.99 17.49
C ASN A 40 -2.63 -13.74 18.17
N GLN A 41 -1.81 -12.71 18.39
CA GLN A 41 -2.20 -11.42 18.95
C GLN A 41 -2.28 -10.31 17.90
N ILE A 42 -1.96 -10.61 16.64
CA ILE A 42 -2.08 -9.64 15.55
C ILE A 42 -3.57 -9.41 15.27
N ASN A 43 -3.96 -8.13 15.29
CA ASN A 43 -5.27 -7.70 14.84
C ASN A 43 -5.26 -7.60 13.30
N TYR A 44 -5.94 -8.53 12.64
CA TYR A 44 -6.00 -8.59 11.17
C TYR A 44 -6.67 -7.37 10.53
N ASP A 45 -7.71 -6.79 11.15
CA ASP A 45 -8.36 -5.60 10.59
C ASP A 45 -7.40 -4.39 10.59
N PHE A 46 -6.58 -4.29 11.65
CA PHE A 46 -5.56 -3.26 11.74
C PHE A 46 -4.39 -3.54 10.79
N LEU A 47 -3.93 -4.78 10.67
CA LEU A 47 -2.91 -5.19 9.70
C LEU A 47 -3.37 -4.88 8.27
N ASP A 48 -4.61 -5.25 7.91
CA ASP A 48 -5.20 -4.99 6.60
C ASP A 48 -5.24 -3.48 6.30
N SER A 49 -5.71 -2.69 7.28
CA SER A 49 -5.75 -1.23 7.16
C SER A 49 -4.35 -0.63 6.97
N LEU A 50 -3.35 -1.16 7.67
CA LEU A 50 -1.96 -0.71 7.55
C LEU A 50 -1.37 -1.07 6.18
N ILE A 51 -1.58 -2.31 5.71
CA ILE A 51 -1.13 -2.77 4.39
C ILE A 51 -1.73 -1.89 3.29
N ILE A 52 -3.05 -1.67 3.32
CA ILE A 52 -3.74 -0.82 2.35
C ILE A 52 -3.20 0.61 2.39
N THR A 53 -2.93 1.15 3.58
CA THR A 53 -2.38 2.49 3.74
C THR A 53 -0.99 2.61 3.14
N ILE A 54 -0.06 1.70 3.47
CA ILE A 54 1.30 1.69 2.93
C ILE A 54 1.26 1.51 1.41
N PHE A 55 0.43 0.60 0.93
CA PHE A 55 0.29 0.35 -0.50
C PHE A 55 -0.26 1.56 -1.25
N THR A 56 -1.27 2.23 -0.68
CA THR A 56 -1.84 3.47 -1.21
C THR A 56 -0.78 4.58 -1.30
N LEU A 57 0.05 4.73 -0.27
CA LEU A 57 1.14 5.71 -0.28
C LEU A 57 2.12 5.45 -1.43
N ARG A 58 2.52 4.18 -1.63
CA ARG A 58 3.44 3.80 -2.72
C ARG A 58 2.86 4.04 -4.12
N ILE A 59 1.57 3.76 -4.31
CA ILE A 59 0.88 4.11 -5.57
C ILE A 59 0.79 5.64 -5.70
N GLY A 60 0.48 6.33 -4.60
CA GLY A 60 0.42 7.78 -4.53
C GLY A 60 1.72 8.45 -4.94
N ASP A 61 2.87 7.91 -4.54
CA ASP A 61 4.18 8.41 -4.96
C ASP A 61 4.35 8.38 -6.49
N GLN A 62 3.85 7.34 -7.15
CA GLN A 62 3.87 7.26 -8.62
C GLN A 62 2.98 8.33 -9.25
N PHE A 63 1.76 8.51 -8.74
CA PHE A 63 0.87 9.57 -9.22
C PHE A 63 1.45 10.96 -8.97
N HIS A 64 2.09 11.17 -7.82
CA HIS A 64 2.76 12.41 -7.50
C HIS A 64 3.88 12.73 -8.50
N THR A 65 4.78 11.77 -8.78
CA THR A 65 5.84 11.94 -9.78
C THR A 65 5.26 12.28 -11.16
N ILE A 66 4.23 11.56 -11.60
CA ILE A 66 3.57 11.82 -12.90
C ILE A 66 2.96 13.23 -12.94
N ALA A 67 2.31 13.67 -11.86
CA ALA A 67 1.73 15.01 -11.79
C ALA A 67 2.81 16.10 -11.82
N GLU A 68 3.90 15.93 -11.05
CA GLU A 68 5.05 16.85 -11.05
C GLU A 68 5.73 16.95 -12.43
N GLU A 69 5.86 15.83 -13.14
CA GLU A 69 6.37 15.82 -14.52
C GLU A 69 5.43 16.58 -15.47
N ASN A 70 4.12 16.36 -15.33
CA ASN A 70 3.10 16.99 -16.17
C ASN A 70 2.91 18.49 -15.92
N LEU A 71 3.39 19.04 -14.80
CA LEU A 71 3.44 20.51 -14.60
C LEU A 71 4.30 21.22 -15.65
N LYS A 72 5.27 20.51 -16.23
CA LYS A 72 6.18 21.03 -17.27
C LYS A 72 5.64 20.82 -18.69
N SER A 73 4.44 20.25 -18.83
CA SER A 73 3.81 20.01 -20.13
C SER A 73 3.52 21.32 -20.86
N THR A 74 3.68 21.32 -22.18
CA THR A 74 3.29 22.44 -23.05
C THR A 74 1.79 22.47 -23.35
N THR A 75 1.06 21.42 -22.95
CA THR A 75 -0.40 21.32 -23.13
C THR A 75 -1.11 21.83 -21.88
N THR A 76 -1.89 22.91 -22.01
CA THR A 76 -2.57 23.56 -20.89
C THR A 76 -3.47 22.61 -20.11
N ASP A 77 -4.25 21.76 -20.79
CA ASP A 77 -5.16 20.82 -20.13
C ASP A 77 -4.41 19.80 -19.25
N VAL A 78 -3.23 19.34 -19.71
CA VAL A 78 -2.38 18.40 -18.96
C VAL A 78 -1.80 19.09 -17.71
N GLN A 79 -1.38 20.34 -17.85
CA GLN A 79 -0.87 21.12 -16.72
C GLN A 79 -1.96 21.41 -15.69
N LEU A 80 -3.17 21.77 -16.13
CA LEU A 80 -4.32 22.00 -15.24
C LEU A 80 -4.70 20.74 -14.46
N ALA A 81 -4.75 19.59 -15.14
CA ALA A 81 -5.00 18.31 -14.48
C ALA A 81 -3.91 17.98 -13.44
N ALA A 82 -2.64 18.24 -13.75
CA ALA A 82 -1.54 18.03 -12.80
C ALA A 82 -1.66 18.90 -11.54
N ILE A 83 -2.04 20.18 -11.70
CA ILE A 83 -2.30 21.08 -10.56
C ILE A 83 -3.43 20.56 -9.69
N GLU A 84 -4.52 20.09 -10.31
CA GLU A 84 -5.65 19.49 -9.58
C GLU A 84 -5.20 18.27 -8.77
N GLU A 85 -4.44 17.35 -9.38
CA GLU A 85 -3.94 16.15 -8.70
C GLU A 85 -3.06 16.47 -7.48
N LEU A 86 -2.24 17.53 -7.59
CA LEU A 86 -1.33 17.97 -6.53
C LEU A 86 -2.01 18.80 -5.44
N THR A 87 -3.29 19.13 -5.60
CA THR A 87 -4.03 19.92 -4.62
C THR A 87 -4.15 19.17 -3.30
N GLU A 88 -3.75 19.83 -2.22
CA GLU A 88 -3.84 19.30 -0.86
C GLU A 88 -5.30 19.28 -0.38
N LEU A 89 -5.69 18.15 0.23
CA LEU A 89 -7.00 17.96 0.81
C LEU A 89 -6.91 18.27 2.31
N THR A 90 -7.67 19.27 2.74
CA THR A 90 -7.76 19.61 4.16
C THR A 90 -8.54 18.54 4.94
N PRO A 91 -8.34 18.43 6.27
CA PRO A 91 -9.13 17.54 7.10
C PRO A 91 -10.64 17.72 6.92
N GLN A 92 -11.09 18.98 6.79
CA GLN A 92 -12.51 19.30 6.57
C GLN A 92 -13.02 18.76 5.23
N ILE A 93 -12.24 18.88 4.16
CA ILE A 93 -12.61 18.33 2.84
C ILE A 93 -12.72 16.80 2.92
N ILE A 94 -11.75 16.16 3.58
CA ILE A 94 -11.72 14.70 3.71
C ILE A 94 -12.92 14.19 4.51
N GLU A 95 -13.23 14.82 5.65
CA GLU A 95 -14.37 14.46 6.50
C GLU A 95 -15.71 14.57 5.75
N HIS A 96 -15.85 15.55 4.85
CA HIS A 96 -17.08 15.78 4.07
C HIS A 96 -17.10 15.11 2.69
N SER A 97 -16.02 14.42 2.28
CA SER A 97 -15.87 13.84 0.93
C SER A 97 -16.85 12.71 0.59
N GLY A 98 -17.52 12.11 1.59
CA GLY A 98 -18.32 10.89 1.43
C GLY A 98 -17.50 9.62 1.14
N ASN A 99 -16.19 9.75 0.90
CA ASN A 99 -15.28 8.65 0.62
C ASN A 99 -14.76 8.03 1.91
N ARG A 100 -15.37 6.91 2.33
CA ARG A 100 -14.99 6.20 3.57
C ARG A 100 -13.54 5.69 3.55
N PHE A 101 -13.02 5.33 2.39
CA PHE A 101 -11.63 4.88 2.26
C PHE A 101 -10.65 6.04 2.49
N LEU A 102 -10.95 7.22 1.93
CA LEU A 102 -10.17 8.43 2.15
C LEU A 102 -10.19 8.87 3.62
N GLN A 103 -11.36 8.81 4.26
CA GLN A 103 -11.50 9.11 5.68
C GLN A 103 -10.71 8.12 6.57
N SER A 104 -10.77 6.82 6.25
CA SER A 104 -10.01 5.79 6.97
C SER A 104 -8.50 5.99 6.78
N PHE A 105 -8.06 6.20 5.53
CA PHE A 105 -6.69 6.50 5.18
C PHE A 105 -6.16 7.70 5.96
N ALA A 106 -6.92 8.80 6.01
CA ALA A 106 -6.57 10.00 6.75
C ALA A 106 -6.38 9.75 8.25
N LYS A 107 -7.22 8.91 8.85
CA LYS A 107 -7.08 8.50 10.26
C LYS A 107 -5.83 7.67 10.51
N VAL A 108 -5.47 6.77 9.59
CA VAL A 108 -4.27 5.92 9.75
C VAL A 108 -2.99 6.75 9.61
N VAL A 109 -2.92 7.66 8.64
CA VAL A 109 -1.74 8.54 8.48
C VAL A 109 -1.66 9.62 9.55
N ASN A 110 -2.81 9.99 10.16
CA ASN A 110 -2.91 10.87 11.32
C ASN A 110 -2.06 12.16 11.21
N GLY A 111 -2.12 12.84 10.07
CA GLY A 111 -1.41 14.09 9.81
C GLY A 111 0.11 13.95 9.59
N LYS A 112 0.67 12.74 9.57
CA LYS A 112 2.10 12.51 9.28
C LYS A 112 2.45 12.68 7.79
N THR A 113 1.46 12.62 6.92
CA THR A 113 1.61 12.74 5.47
C THR A 113 0.57 13.70 4.93
N VAL A 114 0.99 14.58 4.00
CA VAL A 114 0.07 15.47 3.29
C VAL A 114 -0.78 14.65 2.33
N ILE A 115 -2.10 14.76 2.47
CA ILE A 115 -3.05 14.08 1.61
C ILE A 115 -3.40 15.03 0.47
N ARG A 116 -3.29 14.53 -0.76
CA ARG A 116 -3.53 15.24 -2.01
C ARG A 116 -4.59 14.53 -2.84
N LYS A 117 -5.15 15.22 -3.83
CA LYS A 117 -6.24 14.70 -4.67
C LYS A 117 -5.91 13.35 -5.32
N TYR A 118 -4.67 13.14 -5.75
CA TYR A 118 -4.24 11.86 -6.32
C TYR A 118 -4.38 10.67 -5.37
N HIS A 119 -4.45 10.87 -4.05
CA HIS A 119 -4.63 9.77 -3.10
C HIS A 119 -6.00 9.11 -3.25
N GLU A 120 -7.01 9.80 -3.78
CA GLU A 120 -8.30 9.18 -4.11
C GLU A 120 -8.13 8.11 -5.20
N LYS A 121 -7.38 8.44 -6.26
CA LYS A 121 -7.04 7.50 -7.34
C LYS A 121 -6.13 6.38 -6.86
N ALA A 122 -5.17 6.71 -5.98
CA ALA A 122 -4.30 5.71 -5.37
C ALA A 122 -5.08 4.70 -4.52
N LEU A 123 -6.08 5.16 -3.76
CA LEU A 123 -6.97 4.29 -2.98
C LEU A 123 -7.81 3.38 -3.87
N GLU A 124 -8.34 3.91 -4.97
CA GLU A 124 -9.10 3.11 -5.93
C GLU A 124 -8.22 2.03 -6.58
N ALA A 125 -7.02 2.40 -7.03
CA ALA A 125 -6.07 1.45 -7.59
C ALA A 125 -5.65 0.39 -6.56
N ALA A 126 -5.38 0.79 -5.32
CA ALA A 126 -5.07 -0.12 -4.23
C ALA A 126 -6.23 -1.10 -3.97
N ALA A 127 -7.46 -0.60 -3.93
CA ALA A 127 -8.66 -1.42 -3.71
C ALA A 127 -8.85 -2.46 -4.82
N ILE A 128 -8.64 -2.09 -6.09
CA ILE A 128 -8.72 -3.02 -7.23
C ILE A 128 -7.68 -4.13 -7.09
N GLU A 129 -6.44 -3.80 -6.78
CA GLU A 129 -5.35 -4.77 -6.65
C GLU A 129 -5.52 -5.69 -5.43
N VAL A 130 -5.98 -5.15 -4.30
CA VAL A 130 -6.34 -5.94 -3.12
C VAL A 130 -7.49 -6.88 -3.44
N LYS A 131 -8.52 -6.41 -4.15
CA LYS A 131 -9.66 -7.24 -4.53
C LYS A 131 -9.24 -8.40 -5.43
N LYS A 132 -8.35 -8.16 -6.40
CA LYS A 132 -7.77 -9.23 -7.24
C LYS A 132 -7.05 -10.28 -6.40
N ALA A 133 -6.25 -9.87 -5.42
CA ALA A 133 -5.58 -10.80 -4.52
C ALA A 133 -6.59 -11.59 -3.66
N GLN A 134 -7.57 -10.92 -3.07
CA GLN A 134 -8.64 -11.55 -2.29
C GLN A 134 -9.41 -12.60 -3.09
N ASP A 135 -9.72 -12.29 -4.36
CA ASP A 135 -10.43 -13.22 -5.25
C ASP A 135 -9.55 -14.43 -5.64
N TYR A 136 -8.26 -14.21 -5.88
CA TYR A 136 -7.31 -15.29 -6.20
C TYR A 136 -7.07 -16.25 -5.03
N PHE A 137 -6.89 -15.72 -3.82
CA PHE A 137 -6.64 -16.52 -2.61
C PHE A 137 -7.91 -17.01 -1.91
N GLN A 138 -9.09 -16.53 -2.34
CA GLN A 138 -10.38 -16.79 -1.68
C GLN A 138 -10.42 -16.39 -0.19
N ASP A 139 -9.64 -15.37 0.18
CA ASP A 139 -9.58 -14.82 1.53
C ASP A 139 -9.95 -13.34 1.51
N LYS A 140 -10.68 -12.88 2.53
CA LYS A 140 -11.06 -11.47 2.68
C LYS A 140 -9.96 -10.63 3.34
N SER A 141 -9.06 -11.24 4.11
CA SER A 141 -8.00 -10.49 4.78
C SER A 141 -6.74 -10.42 3.92
N ILE A 142 -6.32 -9.22 3.57
CA ILE A 142 -5.08 -9.04 2.80
C ILE A 142 -3.84 -9.38 3.66
N GLY A 143 -3.90 -9.15 4.96
CA GLY A 143 -2.90 -9.55 5.92
C GLY A 143 -2.76 -11.06 6.03
N ALA A 144 -3.88 -11.79 6.01
CA ALA A 144 -3.87 -13.26 5.93
C ALA A 144 -3.15 -13.75 4.68
N ILE A 145 -3.48 -13.18 3.51
CA ILE A 145 -2.84 -13.50 2.22
C ILE A 145 -1.34 -13.21 2.26
N VAL A 146 -0.93 -12.01 2.68
CA VAL A 146 0.49 -11.63 2.75
C VAL A 146 1.24 -12.59 3.67
N MET A 147 0.70 -12.89 4.85
CA MET A 147 1.32 -13.87 5.73
C MET A 147 1.42 -15.25 5.07
N GLU A 148 0.40 -15.72 4.36
CA GLU A 148 0.42 -17.01 3.69
C GLU A 148 1.52 -17.07 2.62
N VAL A 149 1.61 -16.02 1.79
CA VAL A 149 2.68 -15.86 0.79
C VAL A 149 4.06 -15.86 1.45
N CYS A 150 4.20 -15.22 2.61
CA CYS A 150 5.43 -15.22 3.40
C CYS A 150 5.69 -16.54 4.13
N ARG A 151 4.66 -17.29 4.57
CA ARG A 151 4.80 -18.55 5.31
C ARG A 151 5.24 -19.70 4.43
N ASN A 152 4.77 -19.77 3.18
CA ASN A 152 4.97 -20.92 2.30
C ASN A 152 6.43 -21.18 1.87
N GLN A 153 7.40 -20.36 2.28
CA GLN A 153 8.83 -20.68 2.19
C GLN A 153 9.68 -20.21 3.39
N VAL A 154 9.07 -19.86 4.53
CA VAL A 154 9.80 -19.64 5.78
C VAL A 154 9.42 -20.77 6.73
N GLY A 155 10.10 -21.92 6.58
CA GLY A 155 9.75 -23.22 7.15
C GLY A 155 9.24 -23.23 8.60
N GLY A 156 7.92 -23.08 8.78
CA GLY A 156 7.20 -23.36 10.02
C GLY A 156 7.50 -22.44 11.21
N LYS A 157 8.40 -21.47 11.08
CA LYS A 157 8.64 -20.40 12.06
C LYS A 157 8.85 -19.14 11.25
N ILE A 158 7.96 -18.17 11.37
CA ILE A 158 8.19 -16.84 10.82
C ILE A 158 9.44 -16.29 11.52
N ASP A 159 10.59 -16.50 10.90
CA ASP A 159 11.83 -15.86 11.30
C ASP A 159 12.05 -14.68 10.37
N LEU A 160 11.39 -13.57 10.70
CA LEU A 160 11.55 -12.29 10.01
C LEU A 160 13.02 -11.83 10.03
N THR A 161 13.88 -12.39 10.89
CA THR A 161 15.32 -12.05 10.85
C THR A 161 16.01 -12.51 9.57
N ALA A 162 15.51 -13.51 8.86
CA ALA A 162 16.07 -13.90 7.55
C ALA A 162 15.72 -12.89 6.44
N VAL A 163 14.64 -12.12 6.61
CA VAL A 163 14.22 -11.06 5.68
C VAL A 163 14.94 -9.74 5.98
N PHE A 164 15.31 -9.50 7.24
CA PHE A 164 15.88 -8.23 7.72
C PHE A 164 17.31 -8.31 8.27
N GLY A 165 17.98 -9.46 8.17
CA GLY A 165 19.41 -9.68 8.47
C GLY A 165 20.33 -9.26 7.33
#